data_AF-A0A0T6BCX1-F1
#
_entry.id   AF-A0A0T6BCX1-F1
#
_cell.length_a   1.000
_cell.length_b   1.000
_cell.length_c   1.000
_cell.angle_alpha   90.00
_cell.angle_beta   90.00
_cell.angle_gamma   90.00
#
_symmetry.space_group_name_H-M   'P 1'
#
loop_
_entity.id
_entity.type
_entity.pdbx_description
1 polymer ?
#
loop_
_entity_poly.entity_id
_entity_poly.type
_entity_poly.pdbx_seq_one_letter_code
_entity_poly.pdbx_strand_id
1 'polypeptide(L)'
;ISGQVPARLVLYLLSWSGFLVSFMMRTDINLAIVAMVEEPTQAESANATDEYCFAYDSLQENGRTKVVDYGGTLQWSSDIQSYVLASFYWAYIVSQVVGGLATQKLGTKRVFGYAQLATALCSLSIPWASETHYAIVILLRSIQGFASGLTWPAMYALVGHWIPVPERSRFMSSFQGFSIGIGITYPLCGLLISKLGWRSVFYTTGSIGVLWCFIWYLLAFDSPEMHPRISLSEQQYIKENTVNTYESSRKTKVPWGQILRSMPAWSIGITTFGRIWVHYTFIVPGPKYMKSILGFNIEA
;
A
#
# COMPACT_ATOMS: atom_id res chain seq x y z
N ILE A 1 -20.08 34.85 -2.24
CA ILE A 1 -19.10 33.78 -2.54
C ILE A 1 -17.94 33.97 -1.58
N SER A 2 -18.03 33.44 -0.35
CA SER A 2 -16.92 33.49 0.59
C SER A 2 -15.93 32.40 0.19
N GLY A 3 -14.67 32.75 -0.06
CA GLY A 3 -13.59 31.87 -0.54
C GLY A 3 -13.13 30.83 0.48
N GLN A 4 -14.07 30.08 1.04
CA GLN A 4 -13.77 28.95 1.92
C GLN A 4 -13.47 27.73 1.06
N VAL A 5 -12.31 27.12 1.31
CA VAL A 5 -11.91 25.86 0.68
C VAL A 5 -12.99 24.80 0.98
N PRO A 6 -13.56 24.12 -0.04
CA PRO A 6 -14.59 23.11 0.17
C PRO A 6 -14.08 21.97 1.06
N ALA A 7 -14.90 21.51 2.00
CA ALA A 7 -14.52 20.42 2.90
C ALA A 7 -14.24 19.13 2.11
N ARG A 8 -15.00 18.88 1.02
CA ARG A 8 -14.76 17.75 0.11
C ARG A 8 -13.40 17.79 -0.58
N LEU A 9 -12.85 18.97 -0.87
CA LEU A 9 -11.53 19.10 -1.49
C LEU A 9 -10.41 18.73 -0.50
N VAL A 10 -10.54 19.15 0.76
CA VAL A 10 -9.62 18.73 1.82
C VAL A 10 -9.66 17.21 1.99
N LEU A 11 -10.86 16.63 1.99
CA LEU A 11 -11.04 15.17 2.06
C LEU A 11 -10.41 14.44 0.85
N TYR A 12 -10.51 15.01 -0.34
CA TYR A 12 -9.88 14.48 -1.55
C TYR A 12 -8.36 14.44 -1.42
N LEU A 13 -7.74 15.53 -0.94
CA LEU A 13 -6.29 15.61 -0.73
C LEU A 13 -5.83 14.67 0.41
N LEU A 14 -6.63 14.54 1.48
CA LEU A 14 -6.38 13.57 2.55
C LEU A 14 -6.44 12.13 2.04
N SER A 15 -7.45 11.79 1.23
CA SER A 15 -7.57 10.48 0.59
C SER A 15 -6.36 10.18 -0.29
N TRP A 16 -5.99 11.12 -1.16
CA TRP A 16 -4.84 10.97 -2.07
C TRP A 16 -3.52 10.79 -1.31
N SER A 17 -3.23 11.67 -0.35
CA SER A 17 -2.02 11.57 0.47
C SER A 17 -2.02 10.34 1.38
N GLY A 18 -3.18 9.92 1.87
CA GLY A 18 -3.33 8.71 2.69
C GLY A 18 -2.97 7.45 1.93
N PHE A 19 -3.48 7.29 0.70
CA PHE A 19 -3.08 6.17 -0.16
C PHE A 19 -1.61 6.23 -0.57
N LEU A 20 -1.07 7.42 -0.84
CA LEU A 20 0.35 7.61 -1.12
C LEU A 20 1.21 7.09 0.03
N VAL A 21 0.97 7.56 1.26
CA VAL A 21 1.76 7.18 2.43
C VAL A 21 1.55 5.72 2.82
N SER A 22 0.31 5.22 2.72
CA SER A 22 -0.02 3.81 2.97
C SER A 22 0.75 2.87 2.05
N PHE A 23 0.80 3.17 0.75
CA PHE A 23 1.54 2.36 -0.20
C PHE A 23 3.05 2.54 -0.09
N MET A 24 3.53 3.71 0.32
CA MET A 24 4.94 3.92 0.61
C MET A 24 5.45 2.98 1.72
N MET A 25 4.73 2.89 2.84
CA MET A 25 5.06 1.96 3.93
C MET A 25 4.82 0.48 3.59
N ARG A 26 4.10 0.20 2.49
CA ARG A 26 3.86 -1.17 2.02
C ARG A 26 4.99 -1.67 1.15
N THR A 27 5.55 -0.80 0.31
CA THR A 27 6.57 -1.16 -0.67
C THR A 27 8.00 -0.93 -0.20
N ASP A 28 8.21 -0.23 0.92
CA ASP A 28 9.53 0.04 1.48
C ASP A 28 10.37 -1.23 1.69
N ILE A 29 9.80 -2.27 2.28
CA ILE A 29 10.49 -3.54 2.53
C ILE A 29 10.82 -4.31 1.24
N ASN A 30 10.08 -4.10 0.15
CA ASN A 30 10.34 -4.80 -1.11
C ASN A 30 11.73 -4.44 -1.67
N LEU A 31 12.18 -3.20 -1.44
CA LEU A 31 13.54 -2.79 -1.79
C LEU A 31 14.51 -2.96 -0.62
N ALA A 32 14.09 -2.62 0.60
CA ALA A 32 14.98 -2.67 1.76
C ALA A 32 15.51 -4.08 2.02
N ILE A 33 14.74 -5.14 1.75
CA ILE A 33 15.17 -6.53 1.96
C ILE A 33 16.43 -6.89 1.15
N VAL A 34 16.60 -6.29 -0.03
CA VAL A 34 17.80 -6.47 -0.88
C VAL A 34 19.05 -5.91 -0.20
N ALA A 35 18.89 -4.84 0.59
CA ALA A 35 19.99 -4.22 1.33
C ALA A 35 20.14 -4.75 2.77
N MET A 36 19.19 -5.55 3.25
CA MET A 36 19.20 -6.11 4.61
C MET A 36 19.96 -7.43 4.68
N VAL A 37 19.87 -8.24 3.63
CA VAL A 37 20.38 -9.61 3.60
C VAL A 37 21.77 -9.65 2.99
N GLU A 38 22.68 -10.41 3.59
CA GLU A 38 23.98 -10.70 3.00
C GLU A 38 23.80 -11.47 1.68
N GLU A 39 24.43 -10.99 0.60
CA GLU A 39 24.48 -11.80 -0.62
C GLU A 39 25.28 -13.08 -0.35
N PRO A 40 24.78 -14.26 -0.78
CA PRO A 40 25.51 -15.50 -0.60
C PRO A 40 26.87 -15.37 -1.28
N THR A 41 27.94 -15.60 -0.52
CA THR A 41 29.30 -15.65 -1.05
C THR A 41 29.31 -16.71 -2.14
N GLN A 42 29.60 -16.33 -3.39
CA GLN A 42 29.67 -17.27 -4.50
C GLN A 42 30.73 -18.35 -4.20
N ALA A 43 30.28 -19.50 -3.70
CA ALA A 43 30.98 -20.75 -3.78
C ALA A 43 30.06 -21.71 -4.55
N GLU A 44 30.48 -22.00 -5.79
CA GLU A 44 29.98 -23.06 -6.68
C GLU A 44 28.54 -22.82 -7.21
N SER A 45 28.29 -22.58 -8.49
CA SER A 45 28.72 -23.37 -9.63
C SER A 45 28.65 -22.55 -10.93
N ALA A 46 29.80 -22.39 -11.59
CA ALA A 46 29.86 -22.20 -13.04
C ALA A 46 29.34 -23.49 -13.69
N ASN A 47 28.14 -23.45 -14.26
CA ASN A 47 27.62 -24.27 -15.36
C ASN A 47 26.10 -24.08 -15.49
N ALA A 48 25.65 -22.84 -15.62
CA ALA A 48 24.36 -22.57 -16.25
C ALA A 48 24.66 -22.24 -17.70
N THR A 49 24.26 -23.11 -18.62
CA THR A 49 24.18 -22.77 -20.05
C THR A 49 23.13 -21.67 -20.18
N ASP A 50 23.58 -20.43 -20.30
CA ASP A 50 22.73 -19.27 -20.56
C ASP A 50 22.08 -19.41 -21.94
N GLU A 51 20.85 -19.94 -21.97
CA GLU A 51 19.97 -19.92 -23.14
C GLU A 51 19.28 -18.55 -23.22
N TYR A 52 20.07 -17.48 -23.36
CA TYR A 52 19.56 -16.12 -23.57
C TYR A 52 20.20 -15.52 -24.83
N CYS A 53 19.37 -14.96 -25.72
CA CYS A 53 19.79 -14.42 -27.03
C CYS A 53 20.58 -13.10 -26.97
N PHE A 54 20.86 -12.56 -25.79
CA PHE A 54 21.60 -11.31 -25.63
C PHE A 54 22.72 -11.46 -24.60
N ALA A 55 23.95 -11.22 -25.05
CA ALA A 55 25.11 -11.11 -24.17
C ALA A 55 25.01 -9.80 -23.38
N TYR A 56 25.02 -9.88 -22.05
CA TYR A 56 25.24 -8.71 -21.21
C TYR A 56 26.71 -8.30 -21.39
N ASP A 57 26.93 -7.07 -21.84
CA ASP A 57 28.27 -6.47 -21.85
C ASP A 57 28.62 -6.20 -20.39
N SER A 58 29.15 -7.21 -19.71
CA SER A 58 29.69 -7.04 -18.37
C SER A 58 30.83 -6.03 -18.47
N LEU A 59 30.69 -4.88 -17.82
CA LEU A 59 31.82 -4.01 -17.52
C LEU A 59 32.80 -4.81 -16.64
N GLN A 60 33.66 -5.59 -17.29
CA GLN A 60 34.79 -6.27 -16.68
C GLN A 60 35.89 -5.23 -16.45
N GLU A 61 35.78 -4.48 -15.35
CA GLU A 61 36.99 -3.93 -14.72
C GLU A 61 37.48 -4.95 -13.69
N ASN A 62 38.57 -5.65 -14.03
CA ASN A 62 39.40 -6.46 -13.12
C ASN A 62 38.71 -7.63 -12.38
N GLY A 63 37.99 -8.50 -13.10
CA GLY A 63 37.73 -9.89 -12.64
C GLY A 63 36.94 -10.04 -11.34
N ARG A 64 36.31 -8.96 -10.84
CA ARG A 64 35.35 -8.97 -9.74
C ARG A 64 34.09 -8.30 -10.25
N THR A 65 33.00 -9.06 -10.33
CA THR A 65 31.66 -8.48 -10.27
C THR A 65 31.63 -7.62 -9.02
N LYS A 66 31.52 -6.30 -9.18
CA LYS A 66 31.22 -5.39 -8.07
C LYS A 66 29.78 -5.69 -7.66
N VAL A 67 29.60 -6.73 -6.86
CA VAL A 67 28.44 -6.86 -6.01
C VAL A 67 28.41 -5.60 -5.17
N VAL A 68 27.37 -4.77 -5.34
CA VAL A 68 27.19 -3.59 -4.52
C VAL A 68 26.84 -4.09 -3.13
N ASP A 69 27.85 -4.15 -2.26
CA ASP A 69 27.64 -4.48 -0.85
C ASP A 69 26.86 -3.33 -0.20
N TYR A 70 25.57 -3.55 0.02
CA TYR A 70 24.68 -2.58 0.67
C TYR A 70 24.78 -2.61 2.20
N GLY A 71 25.74 -3.36 2.77
CA GLY A 71 25.92 -3.48 4.22
C GLY A 71 24.86 -4.36 4.88
N GLY A 72 24.36 -5.37 4.15
CA GLY A 72 23.49 -6.41 4.70
C GLY A 72 24.23 -7.16 5.81
N THR A 73 23.57 -7.38 6.94
CA THR A 73 24.15 -8.08 8.11
C THR A 73 23.33 -9.30 8.52
N LEU A 74 22.21 -9.55 7.82
CA LEU A 74 21.26 -10.58 8.18
C LEU A 74 21.43 -11.79 7.27
N GLN A 75 21.65 -12.94 7.88
CA GLN A 75 21.74 -14.22 7.18
C GLN A 75 20.34 -14.82 6.99
N TRP A 76 19.57 -14.26 6.06
CA TRP A 76 18.23 -14.78 5.72
C TRP A 76 18.25 -15.55 4.41
N SER A 77 17.82 -16.81 4.45
CA SER A 77 17.63 -17.60 3.23
C SER A 77 16.55 -16.98 2.33
N SER A 78 16.60 -17.30 1.04
CA SER A 78 15.60 -16.86 0.06
C SER A 78 14.16 -17.25 0.45
N ASP A 79 13.99 -18.37 1.16
CA ASP A 79 12.70 -18.82 1.68
C ASP A 79 12.18 -17.88 2.77
N ILE A 80 13.04 -17.48 3.71
CA ILE A 80 12.68 -16.54 4.79
C ILE A 80 12.29 -15.19 4.21
N GLN A 81 13.04 -14.68 3.23
CA GLN A 81 12.71 -13.43 2.54
C GLN A 81 11.33 -13.52 1.87
N SER A 82 11.06 -14.65 1.22
CA SER A 82 9.76 -14.92 0.59
C SER A 82 8.63 -14.98 1.61
N TYR A 83 8.84 -15.60 2.78
CA TYR A 83 7.86 -15.63 3.86
C TYR A 83 7.58 -14.24 4.45
N VAL A 84 8.62 -13.42 4.65
CA VAL A 84 8.49 -12.02 5.11
C VAL A 84 7.64 -11.20 4.14
N LEU A 85 7.88 -11.35 2.83
CA LEU A 85 7.10 -10.66 1.81
C LEU A 85 5.66 -11.19 1.72
N ALA A 86 5.48 -12.51 1.71
CA ALA A 86 4.18 -13.17 1.54
C ALA A 86 3.24 -12.98 2.75
N SER A 87 3.79 -12.94 3.97
CA SER A 87 3.01 -12.80 5.22
C SER A 87 2.10 -11.57 5.25
N PHE A 88 2.53 -10.47 4.62
CA PHE A 88 1.72 -9.26 4.43
C PHE A 88 0.47 -9.55 3.60
N TYR A 89 0.63 -10.22 2.45
CA TYR A 89 -0.46 -10.45 1.50
C TYR A 89 -1.52 -11.41 2.04
N TRP A 90 -1.11 -12.45 2.75
CA TRP A 90 -2.06 -13.39 3.37
C TRP A 90 -2.95 -12.68 4.42
N ALA A 91 -2.34 -11.88 5.30
CA ALA A 91 -3.08 -11.11 6.29
C ALA A 91 -3.97 -10.02 5.64
N TYR A 92 -3.51 -9.44 4.53
CA TYR A 92 -4.25 -8.44 3.76
C TYR A 92 -5.55 -8.98 3.13
N ILE A 93 -5.54 -10.23 2.63
CA ILE A 93 -6.74 -10.84 2.05
C ILE A 93 -7.82 -11.04 3.12
N VAL A 94 -7.44 -11.59 4.28
CA VAL A 94 -8.37 -11.88 5.39
C VAL A 94 -8.98 -10.59 5.95
N SER A 95 -8.17 -9.54 6.07
CA SER A 95 -8.59 -8.28 6.69
C SER A 95 -9.58 -7.46 5.86
N GLN A 96 -9.66 -7.60 4.53
CA GLN A 96 -10.61 -6.83 3.73
C GLN A 96 -12.07 -7.09 4.12
N VAL A 97 -12.43 -8.35 4.39
CA VAL A 97 -13.79 -8.72 4.83
C VAL A 97 -14.06 -8.14 6.22
N VAL A 98 -13.08 -8.25 7.12
CA VAL A 98 -13.17 -7.70 8.48
C VAL A 98 -13.28 -6.18 8.45
N GLY A 99 -12.57 -5.50 7.55
CA GLY A 99 -12.55 -4.05 7.41
C GLY A 99 -13.90 -3.46 7.02
N GLY A 100 -14.65 -4.14 6.14
CA GLY A 100 -16.01 -3.74 5.81
C GLY A 100 -16.93 -3.74 7.03
N LEU A 101 -16.88 -4.82 7.84
CA LEU A 101 -17.66 -4.95 9.06
C LEU A 101 -17.21 -3.98 10.17
N ALA A 102 -15.90 -3.79 10.32
CA ALA A 102 -15.33 -2.86 11.29
C ALA A 102 -15.76 -1.43 11.00
N THR A 103 -15.77 -1.02 9.73
CA THR A 103 -16.17 0.33 9.32
C THR A 103 -17.65 0.60 9.59
N GLN A 104 -18.53 -0.40 9.47
CA GLN A 104 -19.96 -0.27 9.82
C GLN A 104 -20.20 -0.03 11.32
N LYS A 105 -19.32 -0.55 12.19
CA LYS A 105 -19.46 -0.44 13.65
C LYS A 105 -18.72 0.76 14.22
N LEU A 106 -17.46 0.94 13.83
CA LEU A 106 -16.51 1.87 14.45
C LEU A 106 -16.37 3.21 13.72
N GLY A 107 -16.92 3.33 12.51
CA GLY A 107 -16.76 4.51 11.66
C GLY A 107 -15.45 4.52 10.86
N THR A 108 -15.42 5.31 9.79
CA THR A 108 -14.30 5.35 8.85
C THR A 108 -13.07 6.05 9.41
N LYS A 109 -13.24 7.18 10.10
CA LYS A 109 -12.15 7.98 10.68
C LYS A 109 -11.27 7.11 11.58
N ARG A 110 -11.90 6.33 12.46
CA ARG A 110 -11.22 5.46 13.42
C ARG A 110 -10.56 4.28 12.71
N VAL A 111 -11.29 3.56 11.86
CA VAL A 111 -10.75 2.37 11.18
C VAL A 111 -9.56 2.73 10.29
N PHE A 112 -9.70 3.75 9.43
CA PHE A 112 -8.63 4.18 8.55
C PHE A 112 -7.43 4.74 9.32
N GLY A 113 -7.69 5.60 10.32
CA GLY A 113 -6.64 6.22 11.13
C GLY A 113 -5.83 5.21 11.93
N TYR A 114 -6.49 4.27 12.61
CA TYR A 114 -5.82 3.23 13.41
C TYR A 114 -5.10 2.21 12.52
N ALA A 115 -5.67 1.87 11.36
CA ALA A 115 -5.00 1.01 10.39
C ALA A 115 -3.67 1.63 9.95
N GLN A 116 -3.69 2.90 9.54
CA GLN A 116 -2.50 3.60 9.09
C GLN A 116 -1.47 3.76 10.22
N LEU A 117 -1.92 4.07 11.44
CA LEU A 117 -1.05 4.22 12.60
C LEU A 117 -0.39 2.89 12.97
N ALA A 118 -1.15 1.80 12.98
CA ALA A 118 -0.62 0.46 13.23
C ALA A 118 0.43 0.06 12.19
N THR A 119 0.17 0.32 10.90
CA THR A 119 1.16 0.06 9.83
C THR A 119 2.44 0.87 10.05
N ALA A 120 2.31 2.14 10.43
CA ALA A 120 3.44 3.04 10.66
C ALA A 120 4.29 2.64 11.87
N LEU A 121 3.66 2.32 13.00
CA LEU A 121 4.36 1.84 14.20
C LEU A 121 5.07 0.50 13.94
N CYS A 122 4.44 -0.40 13.19
CA CYS A 122 5.09 -1.63 12.78
C CYS A 122 6.31 -1.34 11.89
N SER A 123 6.21 -0.41 10.93
CA SER A 123 7.34 -0.04 10.08
C SER A 123 8.51 0.49 10.90
N LEU A 124 8.27 1.41 11.84
CA LEU A 124 9.29 1.92 12.76
C LEU A 124 9.95 0.83 13.62
N SER A 125 9.24 -0.27 13.88
CA SER A 125 9.73 -1.39 14.70
C SER A 125 10.51 -2.43 13.90
N ILE A 126 10.43 -2.42 12.56
CA ILE A 126 11.10 -3.41 11.70
C ILE A 126 12.63 -3.42 11.91
N PRO A 127 13.35 -2.28 11.94
CA PRO A 127 14.81 -2.30 12.15
C PRO A 127 15.24 -3.04 13.42
N TRP A 128 14.55 -2.80 14.54
CA TRP A 128 14.82 -3.47 15.80
C TRP A 128 14.43 -4.96 15.77
N ALA A 129 13.28 -5.29 15.17
CA ALA A 129 12.83 -6.67 15.02
C ALA A 129 13.80 -7.51 14.16
N SER A 130 14.35 -6.90 13.10
CA SER A 130 15.30 -7.51 12.19
C SER A 130 16.61 -7.93 12.86
N GLU A 131 17.09 -7.17 13.84
CA GLU A 131 18.28 -7.54 14.63
C GLU A 131 18.03 -8.70 15.60
N THR A 132 16.78 -8.85 16.04
CA THR A 132 16.44 -9.86 17.06
C THR A 132 16.15 -11.21 16.42
N HIS A 133 15.15 -11.30 15.53
CA HIS A 133 14.76 -12.55 14.88
C HIS A 133 13.80 -12.31 13.69
N TYR A 134 13.99 -13.05 12.59
CA TYR A 134 13.13 -12.93 11.39
C TYR A 134 11.65 -13.21 11.67
N ALA A 135 11.32 -14.08 12.64
CA ALA A 135 9.94 -14.37 13.02
C ALA A 135 9.18 -13.14 13.55
N ILE A 136 9.87 -12.22 14.24
CA ILE A 136 9.26 -10.97 14.71
C ILE A 136 8.94 -10.07 13.52
N VAL A 137 9.82 -10.03 12.51
CA VAL A 137 9.58 -9.31 11.26
C VAL A 137 8.36 -9.88 10.53
N ILE A 138 8.24 -11.21 10.45
CA ILE A 138 7.04 -11.87 9.87
C ILE A 138 5.78 -11.44 10.63
N LEU A 139 5.81 -11.44 11.97
CA LEU A 139 4.67 -11.01 12.78
C LEU A 139 4.30 -9.54 12.51
N LEU A 140 5.27 -8.63 12.52
CA LEU A 140 5.05 -7.21 12.21
C LEU A 140 4.48 -7.05 10.79
N ARG A 141 4.97 -7.82 9.82
CA ARG A 141 4.45 -7.81 8.44
C ARG A 141 3.04 -8.34 8.34
N SER A 142 2.67 -9.36 9.10
CA SER A 142 1.29 -9.83 9.20
C SER A 142 0.38 -8.77 9.81
N ILE A 143 0.83 -8.06 10.86
CA ILE A 143 0.06 -6.96 11.45
C ILE A 143 -0.11 -5.81 10.45
N GLN A 144 0.96 -5.42 9.75
CA GLN A 144 0.88 -4.42 8.67
C GLN A 144 -0.10 -4.84 7.58
N GLY A 145 -0.05 -6.09 7.12
CA GLY A 145 -0.95 -6.63 6.12
C GLY A 145 -2.40 -6.58 6.56
N PHE A 146 -2.67 -7.01 7.79
CA PHE A 146 -4.00 -6.95 8.39
C PHE A 146 -4.49 -5.51 8.50
N ALA A 147 -3.66 -4.59 8.99
CA ALA A 147 -4.03 -3.19 9.13
C ALA A 147 -4.31 -2.54 7.78
N SER A 148 -3.42 -2.71 6.80
CA SER A 148 -3.57 -2.14 5.46
C SER A 148 -4.77 -2.70 4.67
N GLY A 149 -5.25 -3.91 4.97
CA GLY A 149 -6.45 -4.44 4.32
C GLY A 149 -7.75 -3.76 4.77
N LEU A 150 -7.73 -3.05 5.91
CA LEU A 150 -8.86 -2.26 6.40
C LEU A 150 -9.06 -0.95 5.61
N THR A 151 -8.00 -0.49 4.93
CA THR A 151 -7.91 0.84 4.27
C THR A 151 -8.93 1.03 3.14
N TRP A 152 -9.05 0.06 2.23
CA TRP A 152 -9.96 0.18 1.08
C TRP A 152 -11.43 0.16 1.49
N PRO A 153 -11.93 -0.83 2.28
CA PRO A 153 -13.31 -0.82 2.75
C PRO A 153 -13.68 0.46 3.51
N ALA A 154 -12.76 0.95 4.36
CA ALA A 154 -12.96 2.18 5.11
C ALA A 154 -13.15 3.39 4.17
N MET A 155 -12.30 3.53 3.16
CA MET A 155 -12.41 4.65 2.22
C MET A 155 -13.63 4.53 1.30
N TYR A 156 -14.00 3.33 0.86
CA TYR A 156 -15.25 3.14 0.12
C TYR A 156 -16.49 3.55 0.94
N ALA A 157 -16.49 3.25 2.24
CA ALA A 157 -17.54 3.73 3.13
C ALA A 157 -17.53 5.27 3.25
N LEU A 158 -16.35 5.90 3.34
CA LEU A 158 -16.24 7.37 3.37
C LEU A 158 -16.95 8.00 2.18
N VAL A 159 -16.69 7.49 0.97
CA VAL A 159 -17.29 7.99 -0.26
C VAL A 159 -18.81 7.84 -0.22
N GLY A 160 -19.30 6.75 0.35
CA GLY A 160 -20.73 6.52 0.55
C GLY A 160 -21.41 7.64 1.34
N HIS A 161 -20.72 8.27 2.29
CA HIS A 161 -21.24 9.32 3.17
C HIS A 161 -20.99 10.75 2.69
N TRP A 162 -19.80 10.99 2.15
CA TRP A 162 -19.30 12.34 1.90
C TRP A 162 -19.50 12.82 0.47
N ILE A 163 -19.62 11.88 -0.48
CA ILE A 163 -19.49 12.20 -1.90
C ILE A 163 -20.81 11.96 -2.64
N PRO A 164 -21.41 13.03 -3.17
CA PRO A 164 -22.57 12.99 -4.06
C PRO A 164 -22.36 12.05 -5.24
N VAL A 165 -23.40 11.34 -5.66
CA VAL A 165 -23.33 10.34 -6.75
C VAL A 165 -22.66 10.87 -8.02
N PRO A 166 -22.97 12.09 -8.52
CA PRO A 166 -22.34 12.64 -9.72
C PRO A 166 -20.84 12.89 -9.60
N GLU A 167 -20.34 13.14 -8.38
CA GLU A 167 -18.94 13.47 -8.11
C GLU A 167 -18.10 12.23 -7.68
N ARG A 168 -18.74 11.06 -7.48
CA ARG A 168 -18.07 9.86 -6.93
C ARG A 168 -16.89 9.38 -7.75
N SER A 169 -17.04 9.31 -9.07
CA SER A 169 -15.94 8.87 -9.96
C SER A 169 -14.74 9.82 -9.89
N ARG A 170 -15.01 11.13 -9.82
CA ARG A 170 -13.99 12.15 -9.64
C ARG A 170 -13.30 12.03 -8.29
N PHE A 171 -14.01 11.74 -7.21
CA PHE A 171 -13.36 11.52 -5.91
C PHE A 171 -12.52 10.24 -5.89
N MET A 172 -13.01 9.16 -6.52
CA MET A 172 -12.31 7.87 -6.60
C MET A 172 -10.94 7.98 -7.29
N SER A 173 -10.73 8.97 -8.17
CA SER A 173 -9.41 9.20 -8.75
C SER A 173 -8.36 9.63 -7.72
N SER A 174 -8.76 10.16 -6.54
CA SER A 174 -7.83 10.42 -5.43
C SER A 174 -7.12 9.15 -4.99
N PHE A 175 -7.72 7.97 -5.14
CA PHE A 175 -7.13 6.71 -4.69
C PHE A 175 -5.83 6.42 -5.44
N GLN A 176 -5.67 6.97 -6.64
CA GLN A 176 -4.47 6.86 -7.47
C GLN A 176 -3.19 7.38 -6.82
N GLY A 177 -3.29 8.08 -5.68
CA GLY A 177 -2.15 8.38 -4.81
C GLY A 177 -1.30 7.15 -4.50
N PHE A 178 -1.87 5.94 -4.49
CA PHE A 178 -1.12 4.70 -4.32
C PHE A 178 -0.01 4.51 -5.36
N SER A 179 -0.27 4.80 -6.64
CA SER A 179 0.72 4.59 -7.71
C SER A 179 1.88 5.57 -7.60
N ILE A 180 1.58 6.81 -7.23
CA ILE A 180 2.62 7.82 -6.97
C ILE A 180 3.43 7.44 -5.73
N GLY A 181 2.78 6.92 -4.68
CA GLY A 181 3.46 6.37 -3.51
C GLY A 181 4.46 5.29 -3.88
N ILE A 182 4.04 4.27 -4.65
CA ILE A 182 4.93 3.21 -5.14
C ILE A 182 6.09 3.80 -5.96
N GLY A 183 5.79 4.70 -6.91
CA GLY A 183 6.78 5.30 -7.80
C GLY A 183 7.85 6.12 -7.08
N ILE A 184 7.48 6.87 -6.04
CA ILE A 184 8.42 7.68 -5.23
C ILE A 184 9.22 6.81 -4.26
N THR A 185 8.63 5.70 -3.78
CA THR A 185 9.24 4.87 -2.74
C THR A 185 10.54 4.24 -3.21
N TYR A 186 10.61 3.70 -4.42
CA TYR A 186 11.83 3.01 -4.88
C TYR A 186 13.05 3.94 -4.98
N PRO A 187 12.99 5.11 -5.66
CA PRO A 187 14.10 6.06 -5.67
C PRO A 187 14.46 6.58 -4.28
N LEU A 188 13.45 6.87 -3.44
CA LEU A 188 13.66 7.32 -2.07
C LEU A 188 14.42 6.28 -1.24
N CYS A 189 14.01 5.01 -1.32
CA CYS A 189 14.66 3.91 -0.62
C CYS A 189 16.10 3.73 -1.12
N GLY A 190 16.36 3.79 -2.42
CA GLY A 190 17.73 3.68 -2.96
C GLY A 190 18.65 4.80 -2.47
N LEU A 191 18.16 6.04 -2.40
CA LEU A 191 18.92 7.18 -1.88
C LEU A 191 19.18 7.05 -0.37
N LEU A 192 18.19 6.59 0.40
CA LEU A 192 18.32 6.37 1.83
C LEU A 192 19.29 5.24 2.16
N ILE A 193 19.20 4.11 1.45
CA ILE A 193 20.10 2.97 1.62
C ILE A 193 21.55 3.38 1.35
N SER A 194 21.81 4.09 0.24
CA SER A 194 23.18 4.48 -0.15
C SER A 194 23.85 5.48 0.81
N LYS A 195 23.07 6.36 1.46
CA LYS A 195 23.63 7.41 2.34
C LYS A 195 23.55 7.09 3.84
N LEU A 196 22.48 6.43 4.27
CA LEU A 196 22.12 6.29 5.68
C LEU A 196 21.86 4.81 6.08
N GLY A 197 22.01 3.87 5.14
CA GLY A 197 21.76 2.45 5.35
C GLY A 197 20.27 2.08 5.34
N TRP A 198 19.99 0.77 5.29
CA TRP A 198 18.64 0.22 5.13
C TRP A 198 17.67 0.58 6.26
N ARG A 199 18.15 0.76 7.49
CA ARG A 199 17.30 1.09 8.66
C ARG A 199 16.58 2.42 8.48
N SER A 200 17.25 3.38 7.84
CA SER A 200 16.72 4.73 7.62
C SER A 200 15.46 4.74 6.77
N VAL A 201 15.28 3.74 5.89
CA VAL A 201 14.08 3.57 5.06
C VAL A 201 12.84 3.46 5.94
N PHE A 202 12.83 2.49 6.85
CA PHE A 202 11.71 2.22 7.75
C PHE A 202 11.44 3.37 8.73
N TYR A 203 12.50 4.00 9.24
CA TYR A 203 12.34 5.17 10.10
C TYR A 203 11.72 6.35 9.35
N THR A 204 12.09 6.57 8.09
CA THR A 204 11.56 7.66 7.29
C THR A 204 10.10 7.41 6.89
N THR A 205 9.80 6.25 6.29
CA THR A 205 8.45 5.92 5.82
C THR A 205 7.47 5.80 6.99
N GLY A 206 7.89 5.17 8.09
CA GLY A 206 7.10 5.06 9.32
C GLY A 206 6.83 6.43 9.97
N SER A 207 7.83 7.32 10.04
CA SER A 207 7.64 8.67 10.61
C SER A 207 6.70 9.53 9.79
N ILE A 208 6.79 9.47 8.45
CA ILE A 208 5.83 10.12 7.55
C ILE A 208 4.42 9.55 7.76
N GLY A 209 4.30 8.23 7.95
CA GLY A 209 3.07 7.54 8.31
C GLY A 209 2.43 8.09 9.58
N VAL A 210 3.21 8.16 10.67
CA VAL A 210 2.75 8.69 11.96
C VAL A 210 2.33 10.16 11.83
N LEU A 211 3.14 11.00 11.17
CA LEU A 211 2.81 12.40 10.96
C LEU A 211 1.51 12.57 10.17
N TRP A 212 1.33 11.77 9.12
CA TRP A 212 0.09 11.75 8.34
C TRP A 212 -1.10 11.34 9.22
N CYS A 213 -0.95 10.35 10.10
CA CYS A 213 -2.03 9.94 11.01
C CYS A 213 -2.48 11.09 11.91
N PHE A 214 -1.55 11.90 12.44
CA PHE A 214 -1.93 13.09 13.20
C PHE A 214 -2.76 14.07 12.36
N ILE A 215 -2.33 14.35 11.13
CA ILE A 215 -3.06 15.22 10.19
C ILE A 215 -4.47 14.66 9.91
N TRP A 216 -4.59 13.34 9.72
CA TRP A 216 -5.87 12.67 9.50
C TRP A 216 -6.83 12.81 10.68
N TYR A 217 -6.35 12.58 11.91
CA TYR A 217 -7.21 12.71 13.09
C TYR A 217 -7.68 14.15 13.32
N LEU A 218 -6.88 15.15 12.93
CA LEU A 218 -7.25 16.56 13.01
C LEU A 218 -8.27 16.98 11.93
N LEU A 219 -8.11 16.51 10.70
CA LEU A 219 -8.87 17.02 9.54
C LEU A 219 -10.00 16.11 9.05
N ALA A 220 -9.95 14.81 9.29
CA ALA A 220 -11.00 13.89 8.84
C ALA A 220 -12.17 13.83 9.83
N PHE A 221 -13.39 13.70 9.31
CA PHE A 221 -14.61 13.56 10.11
C PHE A 221 -15.49 12.46 9.50
N ASP A 222 -16.19 11.68 10.32
CA ASP A 222 -16.98 10.54 9.85
C ASP A 222 -18.21 10.97 9.05
N SER A 223 -18.88 12.06 9.44
CA SER A 223 -20.04 12.60 8.74
C SER A 223 -19.86 14.09 8.43
N PRO A 224 -20.46 14.57 7.32
CA PRO A 224 -20.49 16.01 7.00
C PRO A 224 -21.12 16.84 8.13
N GLU A 225 -22.07 16.28 8.87
CA GLU A 225 -22.78 16.97 9.96
C GLU A 225 -21.90 17.24 11.18
N MET A 226 -20.87 16.42 11.42
CA MET A 226 -19.91 16.64 12.50
C MET A 226 -18.76 17.57 12.11
N HIS A 227 -18.70 18.02 10.86
CA HIS A 227 -17.58 18.80 10.37
C HIS A 227 -17.72 20.28 10.78
N PRO A 228 -16.80 20.84 11.58
CA PRO A 228 -16.97 22.17 12.20
C PRO A 228 -16.91 23.33 11.20
N ARG A 229 -16.29 23.13 10.04
CA ARG A 229 -16.03 24.17 9.02
C ARG A 229 -16.83 23.97 7.72
N ILE A 230 -17.78 23.04 7.68
CA ILE A 230 -18.54 22.79 6.44
C ILE A 230 -19.54 23.93 6.23
N SER A 231 -19.69 24.39 4.99
CA SER A 231 -20.73 25.37 4.68
C SER A 231 -22.11 24.71 4.67
N LEU A 232 -23.14 25.41 5.15
CA LEU A 232 -24.52 24.88 5.17
C LEU A 232 -25.01 24.50 3.77
N SER A 233 -24.64 25.28 2.75
CA SER A 233 -24.92 24.97 1.35
C SER A 233 -24.25 23.67 0.87
N GLU A 234 -23.01 23.42 1.30
CA GLU A 234 -22.28 22.19 0.94
C GLU A 234 -22.87 20.97 1.65
N GLN A 235 -23.20 21.11 2.93
CA GLN A 235 -23.85 20.07 3.72
C GLN A 235 -25.21 19.67 3.14
N GLN A 236 -26.03 20.65 2.76
CA GLN A 236 -27.33 20.40 2.15
C GLN A 236 -27.19 19.72 0.79
N TYR A 237 -26.27 20.20 -0.06
CA TYR A 237 -25.99 19.56 -1.34
C TYR A 237 -25.59 18.09 -1.20
N ILE A 238 -24.73 17.77 -0.20
CA ILE A 238 -24.35 16.39 0.09
C ILE A 238 -25.56 15.57 0.52
N LYS A 239 -26.39 16.10 1.44
CA LYS A 239 -27.57 15.39 1.94
C LYS A 239 -28.60 15.08 0.85
N GLU A 240 -28.80 16.00 -0.09
CA GLU A 240 -29.74 15.85 -1.20
C GLU A 240 -29.23 14.90 -2.30
N ASN A 241 -27.91 14.86 -2.54
CA ASN A 241 -27.31 14.12 -3.65
C ASN A 241 -26.56 12.85 -3.22
N THR A 242 -26.63 12.50 -1.94
CA THR A 242 -26.06 11.26 -1.39
C THR A 242 -27.20 10.34 -1.00
N VAL A 243 -27.17 9.10 -1.48
CA VAL A 243 -28.06 8.08 -0.98
C VAL A 243 -27.64 7.79 0.46
N ASN A 244 -28.48 8.08 1.45
CA ASN A 244 -28.27 7.74 2.87
C ASN A 244 -28.35 6.22 3.09
N THR A 245 -27.52 5.46 2.38
CA THR A 245 -27.50 3.99 2.40
C THR A 245 -27.01 3.47 3.75
N TYR A 246 -26.28 4.26 4.54
CA TYR A 246 -25.61 3.78 5.74
C TYR A 246 -26.48 3.75 7.01
N GLU A 247 -27.36 4.74 7.26
CA GLU A 247 -28.31 4.63 8.39
C GLU A 247 -29.25 3.42 8.22
N SER A 248 -29.60 3.13 6.96
CA SER A 248 -30.34 1.92 6.59
C SER A 248 -29.51 0.65 6.77
N SER A 249 -28.21 0.67 6.41
CA SER A 249 -27.31 -0.49 6.52
C SER A 249 -26.94 -0.89 7.94
N ARG A 250 -26.90 0.06 8.90
CA ARG A 250 -26.58 -0.24 10.31
C ARG A 250 -27.63 -1.13 10.99
N LYS A 251 -28.86 -1.12 10.48
CA LYS A 251 -30.01 -1.86 11.03
C LYS A 251 -30.32 -3.16 10.29
N THR A 252 -29.75 -3.39 9.11
CA THR A 252 -30.04 -4.58 8.30
C THR A 252 -28.90 -5.61 8.38
N LYS A 253 -29.25 -6.88 8.63
CA LYS A 253 -28.28 -7.99 8.54
C LYS A 253 -27.84 -8.14 7.08
N VAL A 254 -26.53 -8.19 6.84
CA VAL A 254 -25.96 -8.38 5.50
C VAL A 254 -26.41 -9.74 4.94
N PRO A 255 -27.14 -9.79 3.81
CA PRO A 255 -27.66 -11.04 3.25
C PRO A 255 -26.58 -11.77 2.43
N TRP A 256 -25.56 -12.31 3.11
CA TRP A 256 -24.41 -12.96 2.49
C TRP A 256 -24.77 -14.01 1.43
N GLY A 257 -25.77 -14.86 1.72
CA GLY A 257 -26.21 -15.91 0.79
C GLY A 257 -26.84 -15.36 -0.50
N GLN A 258 -27.50 -14.20 -0.45
CA GLN A 258 -28.06 -13.56 -1.65
C GLN A 258 -26.96 -12.87 -2.47
N ILE A 259 -26.00 -12.21 -1.80
CA ILE A 259 -24.85 -11.58 -2.46
C ILE A 259 -24.05 -12.63 -3.23
N LEU A 260 -23.72 -13.76 -2.59
CA LEU A 260 -22.95 -14.85 -3.20
C LEU A 260 -23.70 -15.58 -4.33
N ARG A 261 -25.02 -15.44 -4.42
CA ARG A 261 -25.83 -16.00 -5.53
C ARG A 261 -26.13 -14.99 -6.62
N SER A 262 -25.77 -13.72 -6.44
CA SER A 262 -26.12 -12.65 -7.38
C SER A 262 -25.15 -12.60 -8.56
N MET A 263 -25.69 -12.62 -9.79
CA MET A 263 -24.89 -12.51 -11.02
C MET A 263 -24.08 -11.20 -11.10
N PRO A 264 -24.62 -10.02 -10.69
CA PRO A 264 -23.84 -8.78 -10.72
C PRO A 264 -22.61 -8.82 -9.80
N ALA A 265 -22.71 -9.42 -8.61
CA ALA A 265 -21.56 -9.53 -7.71
C ALA A 265 -20.45 -10.42 -8.31
N TRP A 266 -20.82 -11.55 -8.93
CA TRP A 266 -19.87 -12.40 -9.64
C TRP A 266 -19.24 -11.70 -10.84
N SER A 267 -20.01 -10.91 -11.60
CA SER A 267 -19.49 -10.10 -12.70
C SER A 267 -18.43 -9.10 -12.22
N ILE A 268 -18.70 -8.38 -11.13
CA ILE A 268 -17.74 -7.45 -10.51
C ILE A 268 -16.49 -8.21 -10.01
N GLY A 269 -16.67 -9.40 -9.40
CA GLY A 269 -15.57 -10.23 -8.93
C GLY A 269 -14.64 -10.68 -10.06
N ILE A 270 -15.20 -11.25 -11.13
CA ILE A 270 -14.44 -11.75 -12.28
C ILE A 270 -13.73 -10.61 -13.02
N THR A 271 -14.41 -9.50 -13.27
CA THR A 271 -13.82 -8.32 -13.94
C THR A 271 -12.72 -7.69 -13.10
N THR A 272 -12.91 -7.59 -11.78
CA THR A 272 -11.88 -7.07 -10.87
C THR A 272 -10.68 -8.01 -10.80
N PHE A 273 -10.90 -9.32 -10.74
CA PHE A 273 -9.83 -10.32 -10.79
C PHE A 273 -9.02 -10.19 -12.07
N GLY A 274 -9.68 -10.15 -13.24
CA GLY A 274 -9.00 -9.98 -14.53
C GLY A 274 -8.17 -8.69 -14.59
N ARG A 275 -8.73 -7.57 -14.12
CA ARG A 275 -8.01 -6.29 -14.04
C ARG A 275 -6.77 -6.37 -13.16
N ILE A 276 -6.89 -6.96 -11.97
CA ILE A 276 -5.77 -7.08 -11.02
C ILE A 276 -4.70 -8.05 -11.57
N TRP A 277 -5.12 -9.17 -12.16
CA TRP A 277 -4.24 -10.14 -12.78
C TRP A 277 -3.39 -9.51 -13.89
N VAL A 278 -4.03 -8.80 -14.83
CA VAL A 278 -3.33 -8.11 -15.92
C VAL A 278 -2.36 -7.07 -15.35
N HIS A 279 -2.80 -6.28 -14.37
CA HIS A 279 -1.97 -5.25 -13.76
C HIS A 279 -0.68 -5.82 -13.13
N TYR A 280 -0.77 -6.89 -12.32
CA TYR A 280 0.42 -7.51 -11.73
C TYR A 280 1.27 -8.26 -12.75
N THR A 281 0.66 -8.86 -13.79
CA THR A 281 1.39 -9.52 -14.88
C THR A 281 2.27 -8.55 -15.64
N PHE A 282 1.87 -7.29 -15.83
CA PHE A 282 2.74 -6.30 -16.47
C PHE A 282 3.79 -5.71 -15.51
N ILE A 283 3.45 -5.52 -14.23
CA ILE A 283 4.35 -4.86 -13.28
C ILE A 283 5.48 -5.78 -12.79
N VAL A 284 5.18 -7.05 -12.48
CA VAL A 284 6.14 -7.92 -11.79
C VAL A 284 7.22 -8.46 -12.75
N PRO A 285 6.88 -9.17 -13.83
CA PRO A 285 7.88 -9.63 -14.80
C PRO A 285 8.25 -8.57 -15.85
N GLY A 286 7.55 -7.43 -15.94
CA GLY A 286 7.79 -6.40 -16.95
C GLY A 286 9.25 -5.93 -17.02
N PRO A 287 9.87 -5.49 -15.91
CA PRO A 287 11.27 -5.10 -15.89
C PRO A 287 12.22 -6.23 -16.33
N LYS A 288 11.93 -7.48 -15.90
CA LYS A 288 12.73 -8.65 -16.30
C LYS A 288 12.61 -8.92 -17.79
N TYR A 289 11.40 -8.84 -18.35
CA TYR A 289 11.14 -9.01 -19.78
C TYR A 289 11.86 -7.96 -20.64
N MET A 290 11.80 -6.68 -20.23
CA MET A 290 12.51 -5.59 -20.91
C MET A 290 14.03 -5.79 -20.92
N LYS A 291 14.59 -6.30 -19.81
CA LYS A 291 16.02 -6.61 -19.72
C LYS A 291 16.42 -7.83 -20.54
N SER A 292 15.76 -8.97 -20.31
CA SER A 292 16.24 -10.28 -20.75
C SER A 292 15.82 -10.64 -22.17
N ILE A 293 14.70 -10.12 -22.65
CA ILE A 293 14.15 -10.46 -23.97
C ILE A 293 14.29 -9.29 -24.94
N LEU A 294 14.08 -8.05 -24.47
CA LEU A 294 14.18 -6.86 -25.33
C LEU A 294 15.57 -6.21 -25.33
N GLY A 295 16.46 -6.59 -24.40
CA GLY A 295 17.84 -6.08 -24.33
C GLY A 295 17.96 -4.60 -23.92
N PHE A 296 16.93 -4.00 -23.32
CA PHE A 296 17.01 -2.62 -22.84
C PHE A 296 17.91 -2.54 -21.60
N ASN A 297 18.90 -1.64 -21.64
CA ASN A 297 19.78 -1.36 -20.52
C ASN A 297 19.01 -0.59 -19.44
N ILE A 298 18.94 -1.11 -18.21
CA ILE A 298 18.10 -0.56 -17.12
C ILE A 298 18.72 0.73 -16.52
N GLU A 299 19.91 1.12 -16.96
CA GLU A 299 20.65 2.27 -16.44
C GLU A 299 20.37 3.61 -17.15
N ALA A 300 19.30 3.73 -17.95
CA ALA A 300 18.93 4.97 -18.64
C ALA A 300 17.54 5.49 -18.22
#